data_AF-A0A645F3Z4-F1
#
_entry.id   AF-A0A645F3Z4-F1
#
_cell.length_a   1.000
_cell.length_b   1.000
_cell.length_c   1.000
_cell.angle_alpha   90.00
_cell.angle_beta   90.00
_cell.angle_gamma   90.00
#
_symmetry.space_group_name_H-M   'P 1'
#
loop_
_entity.id
_entity.type
_entity.pdbx_description
1 polymer ?
#
loop_
_entity_poly.entity_id
_entity_poly.type
_entity_poly.pdbx_seq_one_letter_code
_entity_poly.pdbx_strand_id
1 'polypeptide(L)'
;MLRAKPEDIKGGTPKENARDLLCIFKGQKGPKRDLIVLNAAAALYVSGIVGSIKQAIPIAEDAIDSGKVMVKFNQFRNFTGGLYESNKKQGFISGKASSSPSPVPILSPASGEKA
;
A
#
# COMPACT_ATOMS: atom_id res chain seq x y z
N MET A 1 -7.48 -17.77 -2.58
CA MET A 1 -6.78 -17.83 -1.29
C MET A 1 -6.60 -19.28 -0.88
N LEU A 2 -5.42 -19.63 -0.36
CA LEU A 2 -5.13 -20.98 0.17
C LEU A 2 -5.06 -20.93 1.70
N ARG A 3 -5.26 -22.08 2.35
CA ARG A 3 -5.11 -22.16 3.81
C ARG A 3 -3.65 -21.90 4.19
N ALA A 4 -3.44 -20.90 5.04
CA ALA A 4 -2.13 -20.51 5.55
C ALA A 4 -1.89 -21.06 6.96
N LYS A 5 -0.62 -21.22 7.32
CA LYS A 5 -0.15 -21.44 8.70
C LYS A 5 0.19 -20.09 9.35
N PRO A 6 0.20 -19.98 10.68
CA PRO A 6 0.61 -18.75 11.37
C PRO A 6 1.97 -18.21 10.93
N GLU A 7 2.91 -19.09 10.60
CA GLU A 7 4.26 -18.75 10.16
C GLU A 7 4.26 -18.05 8.79
N ASP A 8 3.29 -18.33 7.91
CA ASP A 8 3.21 -17.77 6.56
C ASP A 8 2.85 -16.27 6.57
N ILE A 9 2.22 -15.80 7.65
CA ILE A 9 1.79 -14.39 7.82
C ILE A 9 2.61 -13.65 8.87
N LYS A 10 3.66 -14.27 9.42
CA LYS A 10 4.51 -13.66 10.44
C LYS A 10 5.20 -12.40 9.89
N GLY A 11 5.13 -11.33 10.67
CA GLY A 11 5.87 -10.09 10.40
C GLY A 11 7.36 -10.24 10.69
N GLY A 12 8.18 -9.37 10.08
CA GLY A 12 9.60 -9.24 10.34
C GLY A 12 9.95 -7.87 10.91
N THR A 13 11.20 -7.45 10.68
CA THR A 13 11.69 -6.09 10.96
C THR A 13 10.94 -5.03 10.14
N PRO A 14 11.01 -3.75 10.51
CA PRO A 14 10.38 -2.67 9.71
C PRO A 14 10.81 -2.68 8.24
N LYS A 15 12.08 -2.96 7.94
CA LYS A 15 12.61 -3.00 6.57
C LYS A 15 12.04 -4.18 5.77
N GLU A 16 11.90 -5.34 6.40
CA GLU A 16 11.31 -6.52 5.79
C GLU A 16 9.81 -6.33 5.55
N ASN A 17 9.07 -5.79 6.52
CA ASN A 17 7.64 -5.51 6.37
C ASN A 17 7.38 -4.50 5.25
N ALA A 18 8.22 -3.45 5.14
CA ALA A 18 8.13 -2.49 4.05
C ALA A 18 8.40 -3.15 2.68
N ARG A 19 9.40 -4.04 2.60
CA ARG A 19 9.69 -4.82 1.38
C ARG A 19 8.50 -5.70 1.01
N ASP A 20 7.97 -6.47 1.95
CA ASP A 20 6.82 -7.36 1.73
C ASP A 20 5.61 -6.56 1.21
N LEU A 21 5.30 -5.44 1.86
CA LEU A 21 4.19 -4.56 1.46
C LEU A 21 4.37 -4.06 0.02
N LEU A 22 5.56 -3.59 -0.35
CA LEU A 22 5.85 -3.12 -1.71
C LEU A 22 5.77 -4.24 -2.75
N CYS A 23 6.19 -5.46 -2.42
CA CYS A 23 6.03 -6.59 -3.31
C CYS A 23 4.54 -6.97 -3.49
N ILE A 24 3.75 -6.93 -2.42
CA ILE A 24 2.30 -7.15 -2.48
C ILE A 24 1.62 -6.09 -3.34
N PHE A 25 1.98 -4.81 -3.18
CA PHE A 25 1.43 -3.71 -3.99
C PHE A 25 1.80 -3.80 -5.48
N LYS A 26 2.83 -4.58 -5.83
CA LYS A 26 3.20 -4.94 -7.21
C LYS A 26 2.52 -6.23 -7.69
N GLY A 27 1.53 -6.73 -6.95
CA GLY A 27 0.75 -7.90 -7.33
C GLY A 27 1.28 -9.24 -6.79
N GLN A 28 2.34 -9.29 -5.96
CA GLN A 28 2.82 -10.56 -5.40
C GLN A 28 1.68 -11.29 -4.68
N LYS A 29 1.42 -12.55 -5.09
CA LYS A 29 0.41 -13.43 -4.49
C LYS A 29 0.99 -14.15 -3.28
N GLY A 30 0.13 -14.50 -2.32
CA GLY A 30 0.50 -15.33 -1.16
C GLY A 30 -0.26 -14.98 0.12
N PRO A 31 -0.05 -15.74 1.20
CA PRO A 31 -0.81 -15.62 2.46
C PRO A 31 -0.84 -14.21 3.07
N LYS A 32 0.29 -13.48 3.04
CA LYS A 32 0.36 -12.09 3.52
C LYS A 32 -0.53 -11.15 2.71
N ARG A 33 -0.61 -11.35 1.39
CA ARG A 33 -1.53 -10.59 0.54
C ARG A 33 -2.98 -10.97 0.84
N ASP A 34 -3.28 -12.26 0.96
CA ASP A 34 -4.64 -12.73 1.24
C ASP A 34 -5.18 -12.09 2.53
N LEU A 35 -4.34 -11.96 3.56
CA LEU A 35 -4.67 -11.26 4.81
C LEU A 35 -4.95 -9.76 4.60
N ILE A 36 -4.14 -9.07 3.78
CA ILE A 36 -4.36 -7.65 3.44
C ILE A 36 -5.67 -7.48 2.67
N VAL A 37 -5.95 -8.34 1.70
CA VAL A 37 -7.20 -8.32 0.92
C VAL A 37 -8.40 -8.50 1.86
N LEU A 38 -8.33 -9.44 2.80
CA LEU A 38 -9.41 -9.69 3.75
C LEU A 38 -9.67 -8.48 4.67
N ASN A 39 -8.62 -7.86 5.20
CA ASN A 39 -8.75 -6.66 6.04
C ASN A 39 -9.29 -5.46 5.25
N ALA A 40 -8.84 -5.27 4.01
CA ALA A 40 -9.36 -4.22 3.12
C ALA A 40 -10.82 -4.47 2.75
N ALA A 41 -11.19 -5.73 2.47
CA ALA A 41 -12.56 -6.15 2.22
C ALA A 41 -13.49 -5.87 3.41
N ALA A 42 -13.00 -6.12 4.64
CA ALA A 42 -13.73 -5.76 5.86
C ALA A 42 -13.92 -4.24 5.99
N ALA A 43 -12.88 -3.45 5.71
CA ALA A 43 -12.95 -2.00 5.73
C ALA A 43 -13.95 -1.44 4.71
N LEU A 44 -14.00 -2.00 3.49
CA LEU A 44 -14.97 -1.64 2.45
C LEU A 44 -16.41 -2.00 2.84
N TYR A 45 -16.59 -3.12 3.55
CA TYR A 45 -17.89 -3.54 4.03
C TYR A 45 -18.41 -2.60 5.14
N VAL A 46 -17.61 -2.33 6.17
CA VAL A 46 -18.05 -1.49 7.30
C VAL A 46 -18.20 -0.01 6.92
N SER A 47 -17.59 0.44 5.83
CA SER A 47 -17.80 1.79 5.29
C SER A 47 -19.12 1.94 4.51
N GLY A 48 -19.86 0.84 4.28
CA GLY A 48 -21.13 0.85 3.55
C GLY A 48 -20.99 0.93 2.02
N ILE A 49 -19.78 0.81 1.47
CA ILE A 49 -19.55 0.85 0.01
C ILE A 49 -20.09 -0.41 -0.67
N VAL A 50 -20.09 -1.55 0.02
CA VAL A 50 -20.56 -2.84 -0.47
C VAL A 50 -21.40 -3.56 0.58
N GLY A 51 -22.31 -4.44 0.13
CA GLY A 51 -23.27 -5.12 1.02
C GLY A 51 -22.71 -6.35 1.74
N SER A 52 -21.50 -6.82 1.39
CA SER A 52 -20.86 -7.94 2.07
C SER A 52 -19.34 -7.99 1.85
N ILE A 53 -18.62 -8.66 2.74
CA ILE A 53 -17.18 -8.93 2.58
C ILE A 53 -16.91 -9.73 1.29
N LYS A 54 -17.78 -10.68 0.92
CA LYS A 54 -17.64 -11.47 -0.31
C LYS A 54 -17.63 -10.60 -1.57
N GLN A 55 -18.46 -9.55 -1.60
CA GLN A 55 -18.47 -8.57 -2.70
C GLN A 55 -17.23 -7.66 -2.68
N ALA A 56 -16.65 -7.42 -1.51
CA ALA A 56 -15.51 -6.53 -1.31
C ALA A 56 -14.17 -7.14 -1.75
N ILE A 57 -13.99 -8.46 -1.58
CA ILE A 57 -12.76 -9.19 -1.93
C ILE A 57 -12.27 -8.88 -3.36
N PRO A 58 -13.08 -9.06 -4.43
CA PRO A 58 -12.60 -8.81 -5.79
C PRO A 58 -12.23 -7.34 -6.02
N ILE A 59 -12.84 -6.39 -5.31
CA ILE A 59 -12.49 -4.97 -5.40
C ILE A 59 -11.10 -4.71 -4.80
N ALA A 60 -10.82 -5.30 -3.63
CA ALA A 60 -9.51 -5.19 -2.99
C ALA A 60 -8.41 -5.92 -3.79
N GLU A 61 -8.73 -7.08 -4.39
CA GLU A 61 -7.81 -7.78 -5.28
C GLU A 61 -7.50 -6.98 -6.54
N ASP A 62 -8.53 -6.43 -7.20
CA ASP A 62 -8.37 -5.58 -8.38
C ASP A 62 -7.51 -4.36 -8.05
N ALA A 63 -7.78 -3.66 -6.95
CA ALA A 63 -6.99 -2.48 -6.56
C ALA A 63 -5.49 -2.77 -6.43
N ILE A 64 -5.12 -3.98 -5.98
CA ILE A 64 -3.73 -4.43 -5.91
C ILE A 64 -3.21 -4.86 -7.29
N ASP A 65 -3.92 -5.76 -7.98
CA ASP A 65 -3.46 -6.37 -9.23
C ASP A 65 -3.35 -5.38 -10.38
N SER A 66 -4.17 -4.34 -10.31
CA SER A 66 -4.16 -3.26 -11.27
C SER A 66 -3.11 -2.20 -10.88
N GLY A 67 -2.60 -2.17 -9.66
CA GLY A 67 -1.55 -1.23 -9.26
C GLY A 67 -2.06 0.14 -8.80
N LYS A 68 -3.39 0.37 -8.77
CA LYS A 68 -4.02 1.53 -8.11
C LYS A 68 -3.47 1.76 -6.70
N VAL A 69 -3.20 0.69 -5.95
CA VAL A 69 -2.60 0.78 -4.62
C VAL A 69 -1.20 1.39 -4.66
N MET A 70 -0.36 1.00 -5.62
CA MET A 70 0.98 1.59 -5.77
C MET A 70 0.91 3.07 -6.15
N VAL A 71 0.00 3.44 -7.06
CA VAL A 71 -0.26 4.83 -7.42
C VAL A 71 -0.65 5.64 -6.19
N LYS A 72 -1.63 5.15 -5.40
CA LYS A 72 -2.11 5.84 -4.19
C LYS A 72 -1.04 5.94 -3.12
N PHE A 73 -0.23 4.89 -2.92
CA PHE A 73 0.89 4.89 -2.00
C PHE A 73 1.92 5.97 -2.36
N ASN A 74 2.27 6.09 -3.65
CA ASN A 74 3.20 7.12 -4.13
C ASN A 74 2.65 8.54 -3.94
N GLN A 75 1.37 8.75 -4.24
CA GLN A 75 0.70 10.02 -3.98
C GLN A 75 0.77 10.40 -2.49
N PHE A 76 0.46 9.45 -1.59
CA PHE A 76 0.50 9.69 -0.15
C PHE A 76 1.92 9.97 0.37
N ARG A 77 2.92 9.23 -0.12
CA ARG A 77 4.33 9.46 0.20
C ARG A 77 4.80 10.85 -0.23
N ASN A 78 4.45 11.27 -1.44
CA ASN A 78 4.83 12.59 -1.96
C ASN A 78 4.14 13.71 -1.17
N PHE A 79 2.85 13.53 -0.86
CA PHE A 79 2.09 14.48 -0.06
C PHE A 79 2.70 14.69 1.33
N THR A 80 2.96 13.60 2.05
CA THR A 80 3.53 13.67 3.41
C THR A 80 4.97 14.16 3.42
N GLY A 81 5.77 13.79 2.40
CA GLY A 81 7.12 14.33 2.20
C GLY A 81 7.12 15.85 1.96
N GLY A 82 6.19 16.35 1.16
CA GLY A 82 6.03 17.79 0.92
C GLY A 82 5.68 18.58 2.18
N LEU A 83 4.81 18.01 3.03
CA LEU A 83 4.47 18.60 4.34
C LEU A 83 5.69 18.65 5.27
N TYR A 84 6.48 17.58 5.32
CA TYR A 84 7.71 17.55 6.11
C TYR A 84 8.70 18.65 5.68
N GLU A 85 8.99 18.76 4.38
CA GLU A 85 9.92 19.79 3.88
C GLU A 85 9.39 21.22 4.13
N SER A 86 8.09 21.43 4.02
CA SER A 86 7.46 22.73 4.29
C SER A 86 7.58 23.13 5.76
N ASN A 87 7.28 22.20 6.67
CA ASN A 87 7.39 22.42 8.12
C ASN A 87 8.85 22.61 8.55
N LYS A 88 9.81 21.94 7.89
CA LYS A 88 11.23 22.11 8.14
C LYS A 88 11.73 23.50 7.72
N LYS A 89 11.31 23.99 6.54
CA LYS A 89 11.66 25.35 6.07
C LYS A 89 11.10 26.44 6.99
N GLN A 90 9.95 26.20 7.60
CA GLN A 90 9.33 27.13 8.56
C GLN A 90 9.89 27.01 9.98
N GLY A 91 10.87 26.12 10.22
CA GLY A 91 11.53 25.97 11.53
C GLY A 91 10.73 25.20 12.58
N PHE A 92 9.58 24.62 12.24
CA PHE A 92 8.73 23.87 13.18
C PHE A 92 9.27 22.48 13.54
N ILE A 93 10.17 21.91 12.71
CA ILE A 93 10.75 20.59 12.95
C ILE A 93 12.27 20.63 12.77
N SER A 94 12.98 20.04 13.74
CA SER A 94 14.43 19.85 13.71
C SER A 94 14.75 18.38 13.41
N GLY A 95 15.43 18.11 12.31
CA GLY A 95 15.76 16.75 11.89
C GLY A 95 16.85 16.68 10.83
N LYS A 96 17.78 15.72 10.96
CA LYS A 96 18.76 15.37 9.92
C LYS A 96 18.03 15.06 8.62
N ALA A 97 18.67 15.36 7.48
CA ALA A 97 18.15 14.97 6.17
C ALA A 97 17.99 13.44 6.13
N SER A 98 16.80 12.92 6.42
CA SER A 98 16.39 11.63 5.89
C SER A 98 16.49 11.78 4.39
N SER A 99 17.25 10.90 3.72
CA SER A 99 17.39 10.86 2.27
C SER A 99 16.07 11.25 1.65
N SER A 100 16.04 12.44 1.04
CA SER A 100 14.83 12.97 0.41
C SER A 100 14.26 11.85 -0.46
N PRO A 101 12.97 11.48 -0.33
CA PRO A 101 12.39 10.67 -1.38
C PRO A 101 12.52 11.53 -2.63
N SER A 102 13.42 11.14 -3.53
CA SER A 102 13.46 11.68 -4.88
C SER A 102 12.02 11.68 -5.39
N PRO A 103 11.56 12.69 -6.15
CA PRO A 103 10.24 12.65 -6.75
C PRO A 103 10.14 11.35 -7.54
N VAL A 104 9.50 10.35 -6.95
CA VAL A 104 9.31 9.09 -7.65
C VAL A 104 8.20 9.45 -8.62
N PRO A 105 8.42 9.30 -9.94
CA PRO A 105 7.36 9.54 -10.90
C PRO A 105 6.12 8.85 -10.36
N ILE A 106 4.99 9.56 -10.33
CA ILE A 106 3.70 8.92 -10.18
C ILE A 106 3.63 8.03 -11.42
N LEU A 107 4.12 6.79 -11.29
CA LEU A 107 4.08 5.80 -12.35
C LEU A 107 2.59 5.68 -12.65
N SER A 108 2.15 6.35 -13.71
CA SER A 108 1.00 5.87 -14.43
C SER A 108 1.35 4.44 -14.85
N PRO A 109 0.37 3.52 -14.83
CA PRO A 109 0.60 2.16 -15.33
C PRO A 109 1.33 2.27 -16.68
N ALA A 110 2.43 1.55 -16.85
CA ALA A 110 3.09 1.52 -18.15
C ALA A 110 2.05 1.06 -19.19
N SER A 111 2.07 1.64 -20.39
CA SER A 111 1.15 1.28 -21.47
C SER A 111 1.13 -0.25 -21.67
N GLY A 112 0.08 -0.92 -21.17
CA GLY A 112 -0.07 -2.37 -21.20
C GLY A 112 -0.16 -3.07 -19.84
N GLU A 113 0.21 -2.44 -18.73
CA GLU A 113 -0.06 -2.95 -17.39
C GLU A 113 -1.43 -2.45 -16.92
N LYS A 114 -2.34 -3.40 -16.61
CA LYS A 114 -3.64 -3.05 -16.02
C LYS A 114 -3.41 -2.25 -14.74
N ALA A 115 -4.31 -1.28 -14.49
CA ALA A 115 -4.11 0.00 -13.82
C ALA A 115 -4.76 0.17 -12.45
#